data_AF-A0A848NI21-F1
#
_entry.id   AF-A0A848NI21-F1
#
_cell.length_a   1.000
_cell.length_b   1.000
_cell.length_c   1.000
_cell.angle_alpha   90.00
_cell.angle_beta   90.00
_cell.angle_gamma   90.00
#
_symmetry.space_group_name_H-M   'P 1'
#
loop_
_entity.id
_entity.type
_entity.pdbx_description
1 polymer ?
#
loop_
_entity_poly.entity_id
_entity_poly.type
_entity_poly.pdbx_seq_one_letter_code
_entity_poly.pdbx_strand_id
1 'polypeptide(L)'
;MSASSTQVQTRDLEAAVRLERYLMLQDKVRQQAGIVQGLNDQLRLLGQEKASLVGDVSLSQASQGRLLELDDEINRLVALQTKESVRLREMSAKLAEAMEAVNAVQAKLFDTASSVITNLR
;
A
#
# COMPACT_ATOMS: atom_id res chain seq x y z
N MET A 1 6.44 7.20 -45.55
CA MET A 1 6.94 6.23 -44.55
C MET A 1 6.84 6.74 -43.10
N SER A 2 5.97 7.72 -42.79
CA SER A 2 6.02 8.43 -41.49
C SER A 2 5.01 7.93 -40.44
N ALA A 3 4.04 7.09 -40.82
CA ALA A 3 3.00 6.62 -39.90
C ALA A 3 3.52 5.61 -38.85
N SER A 4 4.50 4.77 -39.22
CA SER A 4 5.04 3.74 -38.33
C SER A 4 5.91 4.31 -37.20
N SER A 5 6.69 5.38 -37.43
CA SER A 5 7.53 5.99 -36.38
C SER A 5 6.70 6.71 -35.31
N THR A 6 5.62 7.40 -35.69
CA THR A 6 4.75 8.12 -34.74
C THR A 6 3.93 7.17 -33.87
N GLN A 7 3.48 6.03 -34.42
CA GLN A 7 2.77 5.00 -33.65
C GLN A 7 3.67 4.25 -32.66
N VAL A 8 4.96 4.08 -32.96
CA VAL A 8 5.92 3.45 -32.05
C VAL A 8 6.25 4.40 -30.88
N GLN A 9 6.56 5.68 -31.15
CA GLN A 9 6.84 6.67 -30.11
C GLN A 9 5.68 6.89 -29.12
N THR A 10 4.45 6.86 -29.61
CA THR A 10 3.26 7.05 -28.75
C THR A 10 3.00 5.85 -27.83
N ARG A 11 3.30 4.62 -28.28
CA ARG A 11 3.19 3.40 -27.47
C ARG A 11 4.26 3.33 -26.38
N ASP A 12 5.49 3.73 -26.71
CA ASP A 12 6.60 3.78 -25.73
C ASP A 12 6.32 4.81 -24.62
N LEU A 13 5.72 5.96 -24.98
CA LEU A 13 5.31 6.96 -24.00
C LEU A 13 4.19 6.45 -23.09
N GLU A 14 3.18 5.76 -23.63
CA GLU A 14 2.10 5.18 -22.82
C GLU A 14 2.62 4.14 -21.82
N ALA A 15 3.55 3.28 -22.25
CA ALA A 15 4.20 2.30 -21.40
C ALA A 15 5.00 2.98 -20.27
N ALA A 16 5.78 4.02 -20.60
CA ALA A 16 6.55 4.79 -19.63
C ALA A 16 5.64 5.46 -18.57
N VAL A 17 4.55 6.10 -19.00
CA VAL A 17 3.59 6.74 -18.09
C VAL A 17 2.92 5.71 -17.16
N ARG A 18 2.57 4.53 -17.67
CA ARG A 18 1.97 3.46 -16.86
C ARG A 18 2.96 2.92 -15.82
N LEU A 19 4.22 2.72 -16.21
CA LEU A 19 5.28 2.29 -15.31
C LEU A 19 5.54 3.33 -14.21
N GLU A 20 5.64 4.61 -14.57
CA GLU A 20 5.84 5.69 -13.59
C GLU A 20 4.68 5.73 -12.57
N ARG A 21 3.43 5.66 -13.04
CA ARG A 21 2.25 5.62 -12.17
C ARG A 21 2.24 4.41 -11.25
N TYR A 22 2.66 3.24 -11.74
CA TYR A 22 2.80 2.03 -10.95
C TYR A 22 3.84 2.23 -9.82
N LEU A 23 5.02 2.76 -10.14
CA LEU A 23 6.07 3.01 -9.16
C LEU A 23 5.63 4.03 -8.09
N MET A 24 4.98 5.11 -8.50
CA MET A 24 4.40 6.09 -7.55
C MET A 24 3.35 5.45 -6.63
N LEU A 25 2.51 4.57 -7.17
CA LEU A 25 1.50 3.86 -6.36
C LEU A 25 2.16 2.85 -5.42
N GLN A 26 3.20 2.15 -5.87
CA GLN A 26 3.97 1.21 -5.04
C GLN A 26 4.58 1.93 -3.83
N ASP A 27 5.19 3.09 -4.04
CA ASP A 27 5.77 3.87 -2.94
C ASP A 27 4.71 4.37 -1.96
N LYS A 28 3.56 4.82 -2.46
CA LYS A 28 2.43 5.19 -1.59
C LYS A 28 1.90 4.00 -0.78
N VAL A 29 1.83 2.80 -1.36
CA VAL A 29 1.45 1.58 -0.64
C VAL A 29 2.46 1.26 0.45
N ARG A 30 3.77 1.37 0.18
CA ARG A 30 4.82 1.16 1.18
C ARG A 30 4.71 2.15 2.33
N GLN A 31 4.49 3.43 2.04
CA GLN A 31 4.27 4.46 3.07
C GLN A 31 3.05 4.15 3.92
N GLN A 32 1.93 3.77 3.30
CA GLN A 32 0.71 3.39 4.00
C GLN A 32 0.90 2.15 4.88
N ALA A 33 1.67 1.16 4.43
CA ALA A 33 2.04 -0.01 5.23
C ALA A 33 2.86 0.38 6.46
N GLY A 34 3.79 1.34 6.31
CA GLY A 34 4.54 1.90 7.42
C GLY A 34 3.65 2.58 8.47
N ILE A 35 2.61 3.31 8.05
CA ILE A 35 1.62 3.91 8.96
C ILE A 35 0.89 2.83 9.77
N VAL A 36 0.37 1.80 9.09
CA VAL A 36 -0.35 0.70 9.74
C VAL A 36 0.57 -0.05 10.73
N GLN A 37 1.82 -0.29 10.35
CA GLN A 37 2.80 -0.93 11.24
C GLN A 37 3.09 -0.06 12.47
N GLY A 38 3.29 1.25 12.30
CA GLY A 38 3.48 2.17 13.42
C GLY A 38 2.30 2.19 14.39
N LEU A 39 1.06 2.13 13.89
CA LEU A 39 -0.14 2.04 14.73
C LEU A 39 -0.20 0.70 15.49
N ASN A 40 0.16 -0.41 14.85
CA ASN A 40 0.24 -1.71 15.51
C ASN A 40 1.30 -1.72 16.63
N ASP A 41 2.44 -1.07 16.42
CA ASP A 41 3.47 -0.94 17.44
C ASP A 41 3.01 -0.11 18.65
N GLN A 42 2.32 1.00 18.41
CA GLN A 42 1.71 1.81 19.49
C GLN A 42 0.68 1.01 20.29
N LEU A 43 -0.24 0.30 19.59
CA LEU A 43 -1.24 -0.55 20.24
C LEU A 43 -0.60 -1.65 21.10
N ARG A 44 0.49 -2.25 20.63
CA ARG A 44 1.24 -3.24 21.40
C ARG A 44 1.83 -2.64 22.68
N LEU A 45 2.42 -1.45 22.59
CA LEU A 45 3.00 -0.76 23.75
C LEU A 45 1.93 -0.40 24.79
N LEU A 46 0.81 0.19 24.37
CA LEU A 46 -0.29 0.51 25.28
C LEU A 46 -0.92 -0.76 25.89
N GLY A 47 -1.03 -1.83 25.11
CA GLY A 47 -1.48 -3.13 25.61
C GLY A 47 -0.55 -3.71 26.68
N GLN A 48 0.77 -3.54 26.53
CA GLN A 48 1.75 -3.94 27.54
C GLN A 48 1.64 -3.08 28.81
N GLU A 49 1.50 -1.75 28.68
CA GLU A 49 1.29 -0.85 29.81
C GLU A 49 0.01 -1.23 30.57
N LYS A 50 -1.09 -1.44 29.86
CA LYS A 50 -2.36 -1.87 30.44
C LYS A 50 -2.21 -3.21 31.17
N ALA A 51 -1.55 -4.20 30.57
CA ALA A 51 -1.31 -5.49 31.19
C ALA A 51 -0.45 -5.38 32.46
N SER A 52 0.56 -4.51 32.46
CA SER A 52 1.38 -4.22 33.63
C SER A 52 0.55 -3.64 34.77
N LEU A 53 -0.33 -2.68 34.47
CA LEU A 53 -1.19 -2.04 35.48
C LEU A 53 -2.24 -3.01 36.04
N VAL A 54 -2.85 -3.86 35.21
CA VAL A 54 -3.80 -4.88 35.67
C VAL A 54 -3.12 -5.97 36.50
N GLY A 55 -1.84 -6.26 36.22
CA GLY A 55 -1.04 -7.22 36.98
C GLY A 55 -0.68 -6.78 38.40
N ASP A 56 -0.82 -5.50 38.74
CA ASP A 56 -0.58 -4.99 40.08
C ASP A 56 -1.74 -5.33 41.04
N VAL A 57 -1.44 -6.11 42.08
CA VAL A 57 -2.41 -6.73 43.01
C VAL A 57 -3.16 -5.69 43.87
N SER A 58 -2.68 -4.44 43.93
CA SER A 58 -3.34 -3.33 44.63
C SER A 58 -3.49 -2.13 43.71
N LEU A 59 -4.54 -2.16 42.88
CA LEU A 59 -4.89 -1.02 42.03
C LEU A 59 -5.30 0.17 42.88
N SER A 60 -4.45 1.19 42.90
CA SER A 60 -4.80 2.50 43.46
C SER A 60 -5.89 3.18 42.61
N GLN A 61 -6.60 4.17 43.16
CA GLN A 61 -7.51 5.00 42.36
C GLN A 61 -6.82 5.67 41.17
N ALA A 62 -5.54 6.05 41.32
CA ALA A 62 -4.75 6.59 40.23
C ALA A 62 -4.52 5.55 39.12
N SER A 63 -4.23 4.30 39.49
CA SER A 63 -4.08 3.18 38.55
C SER A 63 -5.38 2.87 37.81
N GLN A 64 -6.53 2.96 38.50
CA GLN A 64 -7.85 2.81 37.87
C GLN A 64 -8.14 3.92 36.87
N GLY A 65 -7.84 5.18 37.21
CA GLY A 65 -7.97 6.31 36.28
C GLY A 65 -7.12 6.12 35.03
N ARG A 66 -5.85 5.71 35.20
CA ARG A 66 -4.94 5.45 34.08
C ARG A 66 -5.42 4.30 33.18
N LEU A 67 -6.01 3.25 33.74
CA LEU A 67 -6.58 2.15 32.94
C LEU A 67 -7.72 2.62 32.03
N LEU A 68 -8.58 3.52 32.51
CA LEU A 68 -9.65 4.11 31.70
C LEU A 68 -9.09 4.98 30.56
N GLU A 69 -8.07 5.79 30.85
CA GLU A 69 -7.39 6.58 29.81
C GLU A 69 -6.75 5.70 28.74
N LEU A 70 -6.09 4.61 29.14
CA LEU A 70 -5.50 3.64 28.22
C LEU A 70 -6.57 2.96 27.36
N ASP A 71 -7.73 2.63 27.94
CA ASP A 71 -8.84 2.06 27.17
C ASP A 71 -9.36 3.02 26.10
N ASP A 72 -9.53 4.30 26.44
CA ASP A 72 -9.92 5.33 25.48
C ASP A 72 -8.87 5.52 24.39
N GLU A 73 -7.59 5.52 24.74
CA GLU A 73 -6.48 5.68 23.80
C GLU A 73 -6.37 4.47 22.86
N ILE A 74 -6.44 3.26 23.39
CA ILE A 74 -6.45 2.01 22.62
C ILE A 74 -7.64 1.99 21.67
N ASN A 75 -8.85 2.33 22.13
CA ASN A 75 -10.04 2.34 21.28
C ASN A 75 -9.92 3.32 20.11
N ARG A 76 -9.37 4.52 20.36
CA ARG A 76 -9.10 5.52 19.30
C ARG A 76 -8.07 4.99 18.30
N LEU A 77 -6.98 4.40 18.77
CA LEU A 77 -5.94 3.86 17.90
C LEU A 77 -6.41 2.64 17.12
N VAL A 78 -7.24 1.77 17.69
CA VAL A 78 -7.85 0.64 16.97
C VAL A 78 -8.75 1.13 15.84
N ALA A 79 -9.57 2.16 16.08
CA ALA A 79 -10.40 2.75 15.05
C ALA A 79 -9.55 3.34 13.90
N LEU A 80 -8.47 4.05 14.24
CA LEU A 80 -7.53 4.60 13.26
C LEU A 80 -6.79 3.49 12.50
N GLN A 81 -6.28 2.48 13.20
CA GLN A 81 -5.59 1.32 12.62
C GLN A 81 -6.50 0.57 11.64
N THR A 82 -7.78 0.42 11.98
CA THR A 82 -8.77 -0.22 11.12
C THR A 82 -8.96 0.59 9.84
N LYS A 83 -9.16 1.90 9.96
CA LYS A 83 -9.31 2.81 8.81
C LYS A 83 -8.09 2.76 7.89
N GLU A 84 -6.89 2.88 8.45
CA GLU A 84 -5.66 2.89 7.66
C GLU A 84 -5.34 1.51 7.06
N SER A 85 -5.77 0.41 7.70
CA SER A 85 -5.67 -0.95 7.15
C SER A 85 -6.61 -1.18 5.98
N VAL A 86 -7.85 -0.66 6.05
CA VAL A 86 -8.78 -0.68 4.91
C VAL A 86 -8.19 0.08 3.73
N ARG A 87 -7.67 1.29 3.99
CA ARG A 87 -6.99 2.09 2.96
C ARG A 87 -5.80 1.36 2.34
N LEU A 88 -4.97 0.69 3.15
CA LEU A 88 -3.85 -0.12 2.66
C LEU A 88 -4.32 -1.26 1.73
N ARG A 89 -5.42 -1.93 2.10
CA ARG A 89 -5.99 -3.02 1.30
C ARG A 89 -6.48 -2.51 -0.06
N GLU A 90 -7.20 -1.39 -0.07
CA GLU A 90 -7.66 -0.76 -1.31
C GLU A 90 -6.51 -0.32 -2.21
N MET A 91 -5.46 0.28 -1.63
CA MET A 91 -4.28 0.70 -2.40
C MET A 91 -3.49 -0.49 -2.94
N SER A 92 -3.40 -1.58 -2.16
CA SER A 92 -2.76 -2.83 -2.60
C SER A 92 -3.52 -3.49 -3.75
N ALA A 93 -4.87 -3.45 -3.72
CA ALA A 93 -5.69 -3.94 -4.83
C ALA A 93 -5.44 -3.13 -6.11
N LYS A 94 -5.44 -1.79 -6.00
CA LYS A 94 -5.11 -0.90 -7.14
C LYS A 94 -3.69 -1.12 -7.65
N LEU A 95 -2.74 -1.44 -6.78
CA LEU A 95 -1.37 -1.74 -7.17
C LEU A 95 -1.28 -3.05 -7.98
N ALA A 96 -2.03 -4.08 -7.57
CA ALA A 96 -2.13 -5.32 -8.33
C ALA A 96 -2.74 -5.09 -9.72
N GLU A 97 -3.83 -4.33 -9.80
CA GLU A 97 -4.44 -3.93 -11.09
C GLU A 97 -3.46 -3.14 -11.98
N ALA A 98 -2.70 -2.21 -11.38
CA ALA A 98 -1.69 -1.45 -12.10
C ALA A 98 -0.54 -2.34 -12.60
N MET A 99 -0.13 -3.35 -11.83
CA MET A 99 0.88 -4.32 -12.25
C MET A 99 0.41 -5.13 -13.46
N GLU A 100 -0.83 -5.62 -13.45
CA GLU A 100 -1.41 -6.33 -14.59
C GLU A 100 -1.47 -5.44 -15.85
N ALA A 101 -1.83 -4.16 -15.68
CA ALA A 101 -1.83 -3.21 -16.79
C ALA A 101 -0.43 -2.96 -17.38
N VAL A 102 0.61 -2.91 -16.54
CA VAL A 102 2.01 -2.80 -16.99
C VAL A 102 2.44 -4.06 -17.74
N ASN A 103 2.14 -5.24 -17.18
CA ASN A 103 2.46 -6.53 -17.82
C ASN A 103 1.77 -6.69 -19.18
N ALA A 104 0.50 -6.28 -19.29
CA ALA A 104 -0.25 -6.35 -20.53
C ALA A 104 0.34 -5.45 -21.64
N VAL A 105 0.87 -4.27 -21.27
CA VAL A 105 1.57 -3.40 -22.22
C VAL A 105 2.89 -4.02 -22.65
N GLN A 106 3.65 -4.59 -21.72
CA GLN A 106 4.89 -5.27 -22.03
C GLN A 106 4.67 -6.44 -23.01
N ALA A 107 3.65 -7.28 -22.79
CA ALA A 107 3.29 -8.38 -23.69
C ALA A 107 2.97 -7.88 -25.12
N LYS A 108 2.16 -6.82 -25.25
CA LYS A 108 1.80 -6.23 -26.56
C LYS A 108 3.00 -5.67 -27.32
N LEU A 109 3.99 -5.11 -26.61
CA LEU A 109 5.23 -4.63 -27.21
C LEU A 109 6.03 -5.80 -27.81
N PHE A 110 6.16 -6.90 -27.10
CA PHE A 110 6.86 -8.10 -27.59
C PHE A 110 6.15 -8.79 -28.75
N ASP A 111 4.81 -8.91 -28.71
CA ASP A 111 4.03 -9.49 -29.82
C ASP A 111 4.15 -8.68 -31.11
N THR A 112 4.16 -7.35 -31.00
CA THR A 112 4.32 -6.45 -32.16
C THR A 112 5.72 -6.60 -32.78
N ALA A 113 6.77 -6.69 -31.95
CA ALA A 113 8.14 -6.88 -32.43
C ALA A 113 8.32 -8.22 -33.18
N SER A 114 7.72 -9.31 -32.68
CA SER A 114 7.71 -10.61 -33.37
C SER A 114 6.93 -10.59 -34.69
N SER A 115 5.81 -9.88 -34.75
CA SER A 115 5.00 -9.74 -35.98
C SER A 115 5.73 -8.96 -37.08
N VAL A 116 6.50 -7.92 -36.73
CA VAL A 116 7.29 -7.14 -37.69
C VAL A 116 8.42 -7.98 -38.30
N ILE A 117 9.11 -8.81 -37.50
CA ILE A 117 10.21 -9.66 -37.99
C ILE A 117 9.69 -10.74 -38.94
N THR A 118 8.47 -11.26 -38.70
CA THR A 118 7.90 -12.34 -39.52
C THR A 118 7.43 -11.86 -40.90
N ASN A 119 7.03 -10.59 -41.04
CA ASN A 119 6.60 -10.00 -42.31
C ASN A 119 7.75 -9.42 -43.16
N LEU A 120 9.00 -9.53 -42.70
CA LEU A 120 10.21 -9.07 -43.41
C LEU A 120 11.05 -10.24 -43.97
N ARG A 121 10.54 -11.47 -43.92
CA ARG A 121 11.10 -12.67 -44.57
C ARG A 121 10.20 -13.11 -45.72
#